data_AF-A0A523Q7I1-F1
#
_entry.id   AF-A0A523Q7I1-F1
#
_cell.length_a   1.000
_cell.length_b   1.000
_cell.length_c   1.000
_cell.angle_alpha   90.00
_cell.angle_beta   90.00
_cell.angle_gamma   90.00
#
_symmetry.space_group_name_H-M   'P 1'
#
loop_
_entity.id
_entity.type
_entity.pdbx_description
1 polymer ?
#
loop_
_entity_poly.entity_id
_entity_poly.type
_entity_poly.pdbx_seq_one_letter_code
_entity_poly.pdbx_strand_id
1 'polypeptide(L)'
;MSTTLTQQLAEQKAGFIQRAAPDRVAMMEQATADLKATGIETSALQVGAHAPNITLPDAMGQAVSLSQLWQQGPLVLVFYRGGWCPYCNLELRAWQQHLDTLRQQGARLVAVSPQTPDNSLSTAEKNDLAFPVLSDSSLAAAEGFGIAFQMPPSLIELYGKLGHDLPVLNGNGQWVLPLPATYVIDTEGRIVFAHIEADYRERAEPATVLAAVAQWRAAQQPQK
;
A
#
# COMPACT_ATOMS: atom_id res chain seq x y z
N MET A 1 -17.75 -19.02 -5.61
CA MET A 1 -17.32 -17.90 -4.75
C MET A 1 -15.97 -17.45 -5.27
N SER A 2 -15.72 -16.15 -5.44
CA SER A 2 -14.40 -15.66 -5.85
C SER A 2 -13.38 -15.90 -4.75
N THR A 3 -12.13 -16.23 -5.10
CA THR A 3 -11.03 -16.43 -4.15
C THR A 3 -10.67 -15.12 -3.46
N THR A 4 -10.53 -15.12 -2.14
CA THR A 4 -10.21 -13.90 -1.36
C THR A 4 -8.78 -13.42 -1.63
N LEU A 5 -8.46 -12.17 -1.32
CA LEU A 5 -7.09 -11.68 -1.46
C LEU A 5 -6.15 -12.48 -0.56
N THR A 6 -6.56 -12.74 0.69
CA THR A 6 -5.80 -13.54 1.65
C THR A 6 -5.45 -14.93 1.10
N GLN A 7 -6.39 -15.60 0.44
CA GLN A 7 -6.15 -16.91 -0.19
C GLN A 7 -5.14 -16.80 -1.33
N GLN A 8 -5.30 -15.82 -2.23
CA GLN A 8 -4.35 -15.59 -3.33
C GLN A 8 -2.94 -15.27 -2.82
N LEU A 9 -2.81 -14.48 -1.75
CA LEU A 9 -1.53 -14.17 -1.13
C LEU A 9 -0.88 -15.41 -0.49
N ALA A 10 -1.67 -16.25 0.18
CA ALA A 10 -1.21 -17.51 0.76
C ALA A 10 -0.70 -18.47 -0.32
N GLU A 11 -1.43 -18.62 -1.43
CA GLU A 11 -1.00 -19.41 -2.59
C GLU A 11 0.29 -18.87 -3.21
N GLN A 12 0.38 -17.54 -3.39
CA GLN A 12 1.58 -16.89 -3.91
C GLN A 12 2.79 -17.07 -2.97
N LYS A 13 2.58 -16.99 -1.64
CA LYS A 13 3.59 -17.25 -0.59
C LYS A 13 4.06 -18.70 -0.62
N ALA A 14 3.14 -19.67 -0.67
CA ALA A 14 3.47 -21.08 -0.78
C ALA A 14 4.28 -21.38 -2.06
N GLY A 15 3.83 -20.85 -3.20
CA GLY A 15 4.53 -21.00 -4.47
C GLY A 15 5.92 -20.36 -4.47
N PHE A 16 6.10 -19.21 -3.81
CA PHE A 16 7.42 -18.60 -3.62
C PHE A 16 8.34 -19.50 -2.80
N ILE A 17 7.88 -19.99 -1.64
CA ILE A 17 8.66 -20.86 -0.75
C ILE A 17 9.09 -22.15 -1.46
N GLN A 18 8.21 -22.72 -2.30
CA GLN A 18 8.52 -23.93 -3.06
C GLN A 18 9.59 -23.72 -4.14
N ARG A 19 9.61 -22.55 -4.79
CA ARG A 19 10.50 -22.28 -5.95
C ARG A 19 11.80 -21.58 -5.58
N ALA A 20 11.80 -20.81 -4.49
CA ALA A 20 12.97 -20.08 -4.05
C ALA A 20 13.98 -21.02 -3.37
N ALA A 21 15.26 -20.68 -3.48
CA ALA A 21 16.29 -21.37 -2.72
C ALA A 21 16.09 -21.16 -1.20
N PRO A 22 16.36 -22.17 -0.34
CA PRO A 22 16.09 -22.08 1.09
C PRO A 22 16.79 -20.91 1.80
N ASP A 23 18.01 -20.59 1.37
CA ASP A 23 18.78 -19.43 1.86
C ASP A 23 18.09 -18.11 1.54
N ARG A 24 17.50 -17.99 0.34
CA ARG A 24 16.69 -16.84 -0.03
C ARG A 24 15.44 -16.74 0.82
N VAL A 25 14.75 -17.84 1.09
CA VAL A 25 13.55 -17.83 1.95
C VAL A 25 13.93 -17.38 3.36
N ALA A 26 14.96 -17.98 3.95
CA ALA A 26 15.45 -17.63 5.29
C ALA A 26 15.89 -16.16 5.37
N MET A 27 16.58 -15.63 4.35
CA MET A 27 16.98 -14.22 4.29
C MET A 27 15.76 -13.28 4.29
N MET A 28 14.73 -13.59 3.50
CA MET A 28 13.51 -12.76 3.46
C MET A 28 12.75 -12.82 4.79
N GLU A 29 12.70 -13.99 5.43
CA GLU A 29 12.06 -14.18 6.74
C GLU A 29 12.82 -13.45 7.85
N GLN A 30 14.15 -13.53 7.86
CA GLN A 30 14.98 -12.79 8.82
C GLN A 30 14.82 -11.28 8.65
N ALA A 31 14.88 -10.78 7.41
CA ALA A 31 14.68 -9.35 7.15
C ALA A 31 13.29 -8.86 7.60
N THR A 32 12.27 -9.72 7.47
CA THR A 32 10.93 -9.42 7.99
C THR A 32 10.93 -9.37 9.52
N ALA A 33 11.54 -10.36 10.18
CA ALA A 33 11.63 -10.41 11.64
C ALA A 33 12.41 -9.22 12.22
N ASP A 34 13.53 -8.86 11.60
CA ASP A 34 14.34 -7.70 11.99
C ASP A 34 13.54 -6.41 11.85
N LEU A 35 12.80 -6.24 10.75
CA LEU A 35 11.95 -5.07 10.54
C LEU A 35 10.84 -5.00 11.59
N LYS A 36 10.16 -6.12 11.91
CA LYS A 36 9.19 -6.17 13.01
C LYS A 36 9.81 -5.79 14.35
N ALA A 37 11.02 -6.26 14.63
CA ALA A 37 11.73 -5.96 15.88
C ALA A 37 12.09 -4.48 16.06
N THR A 38 12.13 -3.68 14.97
CA THR A 38 12.31 -2.22 15.08
C THR A 38 11.12 -1.50 15.72
N GLY A 39 9.94 -2.14 15.77
CA GLY A 39 8.70 -1.51 16.21
C GLY A 39 8.08 -0.57 15.17
N ILE A 40 8.52 -0.62 13.90
CA ILE A 40 8.01 0.27 12.85
C ILE A 40 6.48 0.21 12.72
N GLU A 41 5.88 -0.99 12.81
CA GLU A 41 4.43 -1.21 12.69
C GLU A 41 3.63 -0.42 13.74
N THR A 42 4.14 -0.35 14.99
CA THR A 42 3.47 0.36 16.09
C THR A 42 3.82 1.85 16.14
N SER A 43 4.96 2.24 15.55
CA SER A 43 5.37 3.65 15.44
C SER A 43 4.68 4.41 14.30
N ALA A 44 4.21 3.69 13.27
CA ALA A 44 3.43 4.24 12.17
C ALA A 44 2.10 4.83 12.65
N LEU A 45 1.49 5.72 11.85
CA LEU A 45 0.21 6.33 12.20
C LEU A 45 -0.87 5.26 12.39
N GLN A 46 -1.55 5.32 13.54
CA GLN A 46 -2.60 4.37 13.93
C GLN A 46 -3.99 4.99 13.84
N VAL A 47 -5.02 4.17 14.06
CA VAL A 47 -6.40 4.64 14.23
C VAL A 47 -6.46 5.75 15.28
N GLY A 48 -7.19 6.82 14.96
CA GLY A 48 -7.33 8.03 15.77
C GLY A 48 -6.35 9.16 15.42
N ALA A 49 -5.24 8.86 14.74
CA ALA A 49 -4.31 9.89 14.28
C ALA A 49 -4.87 10.68 13.09
N HIS A 50 -4.35 11.90 12.87
CA HIS A 50 -4.62 12.66 11.67
C HIS A 50 -3.63 12.29 10.56
N ALA A 51 -4.15 12.02 9.36
CA ALA A 51 -3.35 11.82 8.18
C ALA A 51 -2.65 13.13 7.78
N PRO A 52 -1.37 13.09 7.36
CA PRO A 52 -0.66 14.26 6.88
C PRO A 52 -1.29 14.79 5.58
N ASN A 53 -1.37 16.11 5.44
CA ASN A 53 -1.82 16.74 4.20
C ASN A 53 -0.68 16.76 3.18
N ILE A 54 -0.70 15.78 2.28
CA ILE A 54 0.35 15.57 1.29
C ILE A 54 -0.25 15.70 -0.11
N THR A 55 0.52 16.28 -1.01
CA THR A 55 0.20 16.38 -2.43
C THR A 55 1.22 15.56 -3.21
N LEU A 56 0.75 14.59 -3.98
CA LEU A 56 1.59 13.71 -4.80
C LEU A 56 1.17 13.81 -6.27
N PRO A 57 2.11 13.70 -7.22
CA PRO A 57 1.76 13.55 -8.62
C PRO A 57 1.10 12.20 -8.90
N ASP A 58 0.07 12.19 -9.73
CA ASP A 58 -0.45 10.97 -10.35
C ASP A 58 0.47 10.48 -11.49
N ALA A 59 0.06 9.39 -12.13
CA ALA A 59 0.73 8.79 -13.28
C ALA A 59 0.91 9.74 -14.49
N MET A 60 0.16 10.84 -14.57
CA MET A 60 0.22 11.85 -15.62
C MET A 60 0.92 13.13 -15.14
N GLY A 61 1.50 13.11 -13.94
CA GLY A 61 2.18 14.25 -13.32
C GLY A 61 1.23 15.30 -12.72
N GLN A 62 -0.08 15.03 -12.66
CA GLN A 62 -1.05 15.96 -12.07
C GLN A 62 -0.99 15.89 -10.55
N ALA A 63 -0.94 17.05 -9.91
CA ALA A 63 -0.90 17.13 -8.46
C ALA A 63 -2.24 16.71 -7.83
N VAL A 64 -2.20 15.71 -6.96
CA VAL A 64 -3.35 15.20 -6.20
C VAL A 64 -3.10 15.39 -4.72
N SER A 65 -3.91 16.23 -4.07
CA SER A 65 -3.88 16.39 -2.62
C SER A 65 -4.73 15.33 -1.94
N LEU A 66 -4.15 14.59 -0.99
CA LEU A 66 -4.89 13.61 -0.20
C LEU A 66 -6.06 14.29 0.56
N SER A 67 -5.87 15.53 1.02
CA SER A 67 -6.91 16.25 1.75
C SER A 67 -8.14 16.58 0.92
N GLN A 68 -7.92 16.96 -0.34
CA GLN A 68 -9.02 17.18 -1.26
C GLN A 68 -9.81 15.89 -1.54
N LEU A 69 -9.15 14.73 -1.49
CA LEU A 69 -9.83 13.45 -1.68
C LEU A 69 -10.69 13.07 -0.47
N TRP A 70 -10.14 13.12 0.74
CA TRP A 70 -10.90 12.73 1.93
C TRP A 70 -12.02 13.72 2.26
N GLN A 71 -11.88 15.01 1.94
CA GLN A 71 -12.96 15.99 2.08
C GLN A 71 -14.20 15.70 1.20
N GLN A 72 -14.05 14.90 0.14
CA GLN A 72 -15.15 14.51 -0.75
C GLN A 72 -15.85 13.21 -0.31
N GLY A 73 -15.29 12.51 0.68
CA GLY A 73 -15.76 11.21 1.16
C GLY A 73 -14.59 10.41 1.77
N PRO A 74 -14.85 9.37 2.58
CA PRO A 74 -13.79 8.61 3.22
C PRO A 74 -12.80 8.07 2.19
N LEU A 75 -11.51 8.24 2.44
CA LEU A 75 -10.43 7.84 1.55
C LEU A 75 -9.84 6.51 2.03
N VAL A 76 -9.90 5.48 1.18
CA VAL A 76 -9.06 4.30 1.29
C VAL A 76 -7.71 4.60 0.64
N LEU A 77 -6.65 4.58 1.43
CA LEU A 77 -5.29 4.87 1.00
C LEU A 77 -4.43 3.60 1.14
N VAL A 78 -3.85 3.14 0.04
CA VAL A 78 -3.10 1.88 -0.03
C VAL A 78 -1.65 2.17 -0.39
N PHE A 79 -0.71 1.89 0.50
CA PHE A 79 0.72 1.94 0.22
C PHE A 79 1.23 0.60 -0.26
N TYR A 80 1.99 0.60 -1.35
CA TYR A 80 2.58 -0.61 -1.91
C TYR A 80 4.03 -0.35 -2.38
N ARG A 81 4.77 -1.44 -2.60
CA ARG A 81 6.23 -1.38 -2.85
C ARG A 81 6.59 -0.97 -4.28
N GLY A 82 5.72 -1.31 -5.24
CA GLY A 82 5.90 -1.07 -6.67
C GLY A 82 5.32 -2.19 -7.53
N GLY A 83 5.05 -1.90 -8.81
CA GLY A 83 4.42 -2.83 -9.77
C GLY A 83 5.29 -4.04 -10.15
N TRP A 84 6.58 -4.01 -9.82
CA TRP A 84 7.47 -5.18 -9.91
C TRP A 84 7.15 -6.24 -8.84
N CYS A 85 6.42 -5.89 -7.78
CA CYS A 85 6.10 -6.80 -6.69
C CYS A 85 4.82 -7.62 -7.00
N PRO A 86 4.90 -8.97 -7.07
CA PRO A 86 3.74 -9.79 -7.43
C PRO A 86 2.60 -9.71 -6.42
N TYR A 87 2.91 -9.57 -5.12
CA TYR A 87 1.90 -9.41 -4.06
C TYR A 87 1.15 -8.08 -4.19
N CYS A 88 1.84 -7.01 -4.59
CA CYS A 88 1.21 -5.71 -4.81
C CYS A 88 0.23 -5.78 -6.00
N ASN A 89 0.58 -6.48 -7.07
CA ASN A 89 -0.32 -6.64 -8.21
C ASN A 89 -1.58 -7.46 -7.87
N LEU A 90 -1.49 -8.43 -6.96
CA LEU A 90 -2.67 -9.16 -6.45
C LEU A 90 -3.59 -8.22 -5.65
N GLU A 91 -3.02 -7.41 -4.77
CA GLU A 91 -3.75 -6.41 -3.99
C GLU A 91 -4.45 -5.37 -4.89
N LEU A 92 -3.74 -4.80 -5.86
CA LEU A 92 -4.30 -3.79 -6.77
C LEU A 92 -5.46 -4.35 -7.60
N ARG A 93 -5.36 -5.60 -8.07
CA ARG A 93 -6.47 -6.27 -8.77
C ARG A 93 -7.66 -6.56 -7.86
N ALA A 94 -7.41 -6.97 -6.61
CA ALA A 94 -8.48 -7.16 -5.64
C ALA A 94 -9.21 -5.83 -5.37
N TRP A 95 -8.47 -4.74 -5.24
CA TRP A 95 -9.08 -3.41 -5.12
C TRP A 95 -9.87 -2.99 -6.36
N GLN A 96 -9.37 -3.27 -7.55
CA GLN A 96 -10.09 -3.01 -8.80
C GLN A 96 -11.43 -3.77 -8.85
N GLN A 97 -11.48 -5.02 -8.36
CA GLN A 97 -12.72 -5.81 -8.27
C GLN A 97 -13.74 -5.23 -7.28
N HIS A 98 -13.27 -4.54 -6.23
CA HIS A 98 -14.11 -3.95 -5.19
C HIS A 98 -14.37 -2.43 -5.36
N LEU A 99 -13.83 -1.83 -6.41
CA LEU A 99 -13.86 -0.39 -6.64
C LEU A 99 -15.30 0.18 -6.68
N ASP A 100 -16.21 -0.50 -7.37
CA ASP A 100 -17.59 -0.03 -7.48
C ASP A 100 -18.34 -0.13 -6.15
N THR A 101 -18.05 -1.16 -5.34
CA THR A 101 -18.61 -1.28 -3.98
C THR A 101 -18.09 -0.14 -3.08
N LEU A 102 -16.80 0.19 -3.15
CA LEU A 102 -16.25 1.34 -2.44
C LEU A 102 -16.92 2.65 -2.86
N ARG A 103 -17.09 2.87 -4.18
CA ARG A 103 -17.76 4.05 -4.73
C ARG A 103 -19.22 4.16 -4.31
N GLN A 104 -19.97 3.05 -4.28
CA GLN A 104 -21.33 2.99 -3.75
C GLN A 104 -21.39 3.35 -2.27
N GLN A 105 -20.30 3.07 -1.54
CA GLN A 105 -20.15 3.54 -0.17
C GLN A 105 -19.71 5.01 -0.06
N GLY A 106 -19.58 5.74 -1.18
CA GLY A 106 -19.08 7.12 -1.18
C GLY A 106 -17.60 7.24 -0.83
N ALA A 107 -16.86 6.13 -0.81
CA ALA A 107 -15.43 6.13 -0.55
C ALA A 107 -14.62 6.38 -1.82
N ARG A 108 -13.48 7.05 -1.65
CA ARG A 108 -12.43 7.18 -2.66
C ARG A 108 -11.37 6.10 -2.41
N LEU A 109 -10.68 5.67 -3.46
CA LEU A 109 -9.54 4.76 -3.35
C LEU A 109 -8.34 5.38 -4.07
N VAL A 110 -7.17 5.32 -3.43
CA VAL A 110 -5.89 5.70 -4.03
C VAL A 110 -4.81 4.70 -3.62
N ALA A 111 -3.95 4.35 -4.57
CA ALA A 111 -2.72 3.61 -4.31
C ALA A 111 -1.49 4.51 -4.42
N VAL A 112 -0.50 4.30 -3.56
CA VAL A 112 0.73 5.09 -3.47
C VAL A 112 1.94 4.18 -3.44
N SER A 113 2.96 4.48 -4.25
CA SER A 113 4.27 3.81 -4.19
C SER A 113 5.39 4.81 -4.40
N PRO A 114 6.64 4.48 -4.02
CA PRO A 114 7.78 5.35 -4.28
C PRO A 114 8.19 5.40 -5.75
N GLN A 115 7.52 4.64 -6.64
CA GLN A 115 7.88 4.59 -8.05
C GLN A 115 7.61 5.92 -8.74
N THR A 116 8.44 6.25 -9.74
CA THR A 116 8.21 7.43 -10.60
C THR A 116 6.83 7.39 -11.29
N PRO A 117 6.28 8.53 -11.74
CA PRO A 117 5.01 8.57 -12.45
C PRO A 117 4.93 7.61 -13.64
N ASP A 118 5.99 7.49 -14.45
CA ASP A 118 6.03 6.57 -15.61
C ASP A 118 5.88 5.09 -15.20
N ASN A 119 6.53 4.69 -14.10
CA ASN A 119 6.43 3.34 -13.57
C ASN A 119 5.07 3.10 -12.89
N SER A 120 4.50 4.14 -12.28
CA SER A 120 3.14 4.13 -11.75
C SER A 120 2.09 3.99 -12.86
N LEU A 121 2.26 4.69 -13.99
CA LEU A 121 1.42 4.57 -15.19
C LEU A 121 1.45 3.15 -15.75
N SER A 122 2.65 2.60 -15.93
CA SER A 122 2.84 1.22 -16.38
C SER A 122 2.14 0.21 -15.47
N THR A 123 2.04 0.49 -14.17
CA THR A 123 1.36 -0.37 -13.20
C THR A 123 -0.17 -0.26 -13.33
N ALA A 124 -0.68 0.96 -13.53
CA ALA A 124 -2.10 1.22 -13.74
C ALA A 124 -2.60 0.55 -15.03
N GLU A 125 -1.87 0.73 -16.14
CA GLU A 125 -2.19 0.11 -17.43
C GLU A 125 -2.14 -1.42 -17.36
N LYS A 126 -1.10 -2.01 -16.75
CA LYS A 126 -0.97 -3.47 -16.65
C LYS A 126 -2.05 -4.16 -15.83
N ASN A 127 -2.75 -3.42 -14.96
CA ASN A 127 -3.79 -3.96 -14.11
C ASN A 127 -5.19 -3.37 -14.44
N ASP A 128 -5.32 -2.61 -15.52
CA ASP A 128 -6.56 -1.91 -15.92
C ASP A 128 -7.21 -1.15 -14.76
N LEU A 129 -6.40 -0.40 -14.00
CA LEU A 129 -6.86 0.27 -12.79
C LEU A 129 -7.68 1.52 -13.13
N ALA A 130 -8.88 1.61 -12.57
CA ALA A 130 -9.79 2.74 -12.72
C ALA A 130 -9.78 3.69 -11.50
N PHE A 131 -8.76 3.57 -10.63
CA PHE A 131 -8.51 4.45 -9.49
C PHE A 131 -7.10 5.07 -9.59
N PRO A 132 -6.87 6.26 -9.00
CA PRO A 132 -5.58 6.93 -9.08
C PRO A 132 -4.44 6.14 -8.43
N VAL A 133 -3.30 6.12 -9.12
CA VAL A 133 -2.01 5.66 -8.59
C VAL A 133 -1.08 6.86 -8.51
N LEU A 134 -0.58 7.15 -7.31
CA LEU A 134 0.26 8.30 -7.03
C LEU A 134 1.73 7.89 -6.81
N SER A 135 2.63 8.77 -7.23
CA SER A 135 4.06 8.62 -7.09
C SER A 135 4.55 9.39 -5.85
N ASP A 136 5.10 8.66 -4.89
CA ASP A 136 5.78 9.18 -3.70
C ASP A 136 7.30 9.04 -3.83
N SER A 137 7.86 9.46 -4.97
CA SER A 137 9.31 9.41 -5.21
C SER A 137 10.10 10.16 -4.13
N SER A 138 9.56 11.25 -3.57
CA SER A 138 10.18 11.99 -2.46
C SER A 138 10.08 11.28 -1.11
N LEU A 139 9.35 10.17 -1.00
CA LEU A 139 9.05 9.43 0.23
C LEU A 139 8.27 10.24 1.29
N ALA A 140 7.81 11.44 0.95
CA ALA A 140 7.12 12.33 1.86
C ALA A 140 5.86 11.69 2.46
N ALA A 141 5.11 10.90 1.68
CA ALA A 141 3.96 10.17 2.20
C ALA A 141 4.37 8.99 3.08
N ALA A 142 5.28 8.14 2.61
CA ALA A 142 5.76 7.01 3.39
C ALA A 142 6.38 7.45 4.73
N GLU A 143 7.15 8.54 4.75
CA GLU A 143 7.73 9.13 5.96
C GLU A 143 6.67 9.78 6.84
N GLY A 144 5.74 10.55 6.27
CA GLY A 144 4.67 11.20 7.01
C GLY A 144 3.72 10.23 7.72
N PHE A 145 3.56 9.01 7.19
CA PHE A 145 2.80 7.93 7.81
C PHE A 145 3.65 7.05 8.74
N GLY A 146 4.98 7.24 8.80
CA GLY A 146 5.90 6.44 9.61
C GLY A 146 6.11 5.02 9.11
N ILE A 147 5.95 4.78 7.81
CA ILE A 147 6.03 3.45 7.18
C ILE A 147 7.23 3.29 6.25
N ALA A 148 8.04 4.34 6.03
CA ALA A 148 9.27 4.24 5.26
C ALA A 148 10.38 3.51 6.03
N PHE A 149 11.06 2.56 5.40
CA PHE A 149 12.24 1.90 5.98
C PHE A 149 13.37 1.72 4.97
N GLN A 150 14.60 1.85 5.47
CA GLN A 150 15.81 1.55 4.71
C GLN A 150 15.94 0.03 4.55
N MET A 151 16.07 -0.45 3.31
CA MET A 151 16.28 -1.86 3.05
C MET A 151 17.62 -2.32 3.64
N PRO A 152 17.68 -3.50 4.28
CA PRO A 152 18.92 -4.06 4.80
C PRO A 152 19.87 -4.41 3.64
N PRO A 153 21.20 -4.35 3.86
CA PRO A 153 22.20 -4.60 2.81
C PRO A 153 22.01 -5.92 2.07
N SER A 154 21.61 -6.99 2.78
CA SER A 154 21.33 -8.30 2.20
C SER A 154 20.22 -8.26 1.14
N LEU A 155 19.16 -7.49 1.38
CA LEU A 155 18.07 -7.33 0.43
C LEU A 155 18.44 -6.41 -0.73
N ILE A 156 19.28 -5.38 -0.49
CA ILE A 156 19.81 -4.53 -1.57
C ILE A 156 20.58 -5.38 -2.57
N GLU A 157 21.50 -6.23 -2.09
CA GLU A 157 22.29 -7.11 -2.96
C GLU A 157 21.39 -8.08 -3.74
N LEU A 158 20.41 -8.71 -3.06
CA LEU A 158 19.46 -9.61 -3.69
C LEU A 158 18.65 -8.91 -4.79
N TYR A 159 18.12 -7.72 -4.52
CA TYR A 159 17.28 -6.99 -5.47
C TYR A 159 18.09 -6.49 -6.66
N GLY A 160 19.33 -6.04 -6.44
CA GLY A 160 20.27 -5.72 -7.51
C GLY A 160 20.50 -6.90 -8.45
N LYS A 161 20.73 -8.11 -7.91
CA LYS A 161 20.89 -9.34 -8.72
C LYS A 161 19.65 -9.73 -9.51
N LEU A 162 18.46 -9.40 -8.99
CA LEU A 162 17.17 -9.68 -9.64
C LEU A 162 16.76 -8.60 -10.66
N GLY A 163 17.60 -7.57 -10.87
CA GLY A 163 17.30 -6.47 -11.80
C GLY A 163 16.26 -5.47 -11.26
N HIS A 164 16.02 -5.46 -9.96
CA HIS A 164 15.14 -4.50 -9.30
C HIS A 164 15.95 -3.34 -8.73
N ASP A 165 16.42 -2.45 -9.60
CA ASP A 165 17.13 -1.22 -9.22
C ASP A 165 16.14 -0.18 -8.67
N LEU A 166 15.85 -0.28 -7.37
CA LEU A 166 14.87 0.60 -6.71
C LEU A 166 15.28 2.08 -6.73
N PRO A 167 16.54 2.47 -6.50
CA PRO A 167 16.99 3.85 -6.70
C PRO A 167 16.56 4.46 -8.02
N VAL A 168 16.67 3.69 -9.12
CA VAL A 168 16.25 4.11 -10.46
C VAL A 168 14.74 4.06 -10.63
N LEU A 169 14.09 2.96 -10.22
CA LEU A 169 12.64 2.79 -10.34
C LEU A 169 11.84 3.82 -9.55
N ASN A 170 12.39 4.27 -8.42
CA ASN A 170 11.80 5.26 -7.53
C ASN A 170 12.23 6.70 -7.89
N GLY A 171 13.30 6.87 -8.67
CA GLY A 171 13.78 8.18 -9.13
C GLY A 171 14.37 9.05 -8.02
N ASN A 172 14.75 8.47 -6.88
CA ASN A 172 15.23 9.20 -5.70
C ASN A 172 16.64 8.78 -5.25
N GLY A 173 17.25 7.78 -5.89
CA GLY A 173 18.58 7.33 -5.52
C GLY A 173 18.64 6.51 -4.23
N GLN A 174 17.49 6.13 -3.64
CA GLN A 174 17.41 5.53 -2.32
C GLN A 174 16.91 4.08 -2.35
N TRP A 175 17.47 3.27 -1.46
CA TRP A 175 17.00 1.90 -1.18
C TRP A 175 15.97 1.89 -0.05
N VAL A 176 14.94 2.71 -0.18
CA VAL A 176 13.86 2.85 0.80
C VAL A 176 12.56 2.33 0.20
N LEU A 177 11.78 1.61 1.00
CA LEU A 177 10.45 1.15 0.66
C LEU A 177 9.46 1.49 1.78
N PRO A 178 8.18 1.69 1.46
CA PRO A 178 7.15 1.71 2.48
C PRO A 178 6.82 0.28 2.93
N LEU A 179 6.39 0.13 4.19
CA LEU A 179 5.55 -1.00 4.57
C LEU A 179 4.29 -1.00 3.69
N PRO A 180 3.81 -2.17 3.25
CA PRO A 180 2.44 -2.25 2.78
C PRO A 180 1.49 -1.85 3.90
N ALA A 181 0.63 -0.90 3.60
CA ALA A 181 -0.32 -0.37 4.56
C ALA A 181 -1.63 -0.02 3.86
N THR A 182 -2.74 -0.25 4.56
CA THR A 182 -4.06 0.22 4.15
C THR A 182 -4.65 1.07 5.26
N TYR A 183 -5.03 2.29 4.91
CA TYR A 183 -5.73 3.23 5.79
C TYR A 183 -7.12 3.52 5.26
N VAL A 184 -8.08 3.70 6.17
CA VAL A 184 -9.31 4.45 5.89
C VAL A 184 -9.22 5.77 6.63
N ILE A 185 -9.29 6.87 5.89
CA ILE A 185 -9.20 8.24 6.39
C ILE A 185 -10.59 8.87 6.22
N ASP A 186 -11.15 9.42 7.29
CA ASP A 186 -12.46 10.06 7.24
C ASP A 186 -12.41 11.46 6.62
N THR A 187 -13.58 12.11 6.53
CA THR A 187 -13.72 13.43 5.89
C THR A 187 -13.03 14.56 6.64
N GLU A 188 -12.61 14.35 7.88
CA GLU A 188 -11.83 15.29 8.70
C GLU A 188 -10.33 14.97 8.69
N GLY A 189 -9.92 13.94 7.94
CA GLY A 189 -8.54 13.49 7.88
C GLY A 189 -8.13 12.60 9.05
N ARG A 190 -9.06 12.04 9.83
CA ARG A 190 -8.74 11.08 10.91
C ARG A 190 -8.70 9.66 10.37
N ILE A 191 -7.72 8.88 10.81
CA ILE A 191 -7.60 7.47 10.47
C ILE A 191 -8.64 6.68 11.29
N VAL A 192 -9.55 5.99 10.61
CA VAL A 192 -10.62 5.17 11.22
C VAL A 192 -10.39 3.67 11.03
N PHE A 193 -9.44 3.31 10.18
CA PHE A 193 -8.91 1.96 10.02
C PHE A 193 -7.44 2.04 9.62
N ALA A 194 -6.62 1.15 10.18
CA ALA A 194 -5.23 0.97 9.81
C ALA A 194 -4.88 -0.52 9.80
N HIS A 195 -4.21 -0.96 8.74
CA HIS A 195 -3.56 -2.25 8.66
C HIS A 195 -2.17 -2.04 8.09
N ILE A 196 -1.14 -2.34 8.87
CA ILE A 196 0.27 -2.05 8.58
C ILE A 196 1.04 -3.33 8.84
N GLU A 197 1.78 -3.84 7.85
CA GLU A 197 2.49 -5.09 8.01
C GLU A 197 3.91 -5.07 7.45
N ALA A 198 4.88 -5.46 8.26
CA ALA A 198 6.26 -5.64 7.84
C ALA A 198 6.46 -6.91 7.01
N ASP A 199 5.62 -7.95 7.17
CA ASP A 199 5.58 -9.02 6.18
C ASP A 199 4.92 -8.47 4.91
N TYR A 200 5.75 -8.14 3.92
CA TYR A 200 5.30 -7.60 2.66
C TYR A 200 4.41 -8.54 1.84
N ARG A 201 4.09 -9.74 2.33
CA ARG A 201 3.19 -10.72 1.72
C ARG A 201 1.78 -10.71 2.34
N GLU A 202 1.57 -9.97 3.42
CA GLU A 202 0.29 -9.84 4.13
C GLU A 202 -0.38 -8.50 3.79
N ARG A 203 -1.70 -8.50 3.62
CA ARG A 203 -2.50 -7.32 3.23
C ARG A 203 -3.84 -7.32 3.93
N ALA A 204 -4.45 -6.14 4.01
CA ALA A 204 -5.82 -6.00 4.44
C ALA A 204 -6.75 -6.66 3.41
N GLU A 205 -7.64 -7.54 3.86
CA GLU A 205 -8.70 -8.08 3.00
C GLU A 205 -9.69 -6.95 2.63
N PRO A 206 -9.98 -6.72 1.32
CA PRO A 206 -10.89 -5.65 0.91
C PRO A 206 -12.26 -5.70 1.61
N ALA A 207 -12.79 -6.89 1.89
CA ALA A 207 -14.04 -7.05 2.63
C ALA A 207 -13.99 -6.45 4.05
N THR A 208 -12.85 -6.58 4.74
CA THR A 208 -12.64 -6.00 6.08
C THR A 208 -12.61 -4.48 6.02
N VAL A 209 -11.94 -3.92 5.00
CA VAL A 209 -11.85 -2.47 4.82
C VAL A 209 -13.20 -1.87 4.40
N LEU A 210 -13.93 -2.54 3.51
CA LEU A 210 -15.30 -2.20 3.14
C LEU A 210 -16.23 -2.19 4.36
N ALA A 211 -16.06 -3.13 5.28
CA ALA A 211 -16.81 -3.15 6.53
C ALA A 211 -16.45 -1.95 7.43
N ALA A 212 -15.17 -1.58 7.50
CA ALA A 212 -14.72 -0.42 8.27
C ALA A 212 -15.29 0.90 7.70
N VAL A 213 -15.30 1.07 6.38
CA VAL A 213 -15.94 2.21 5.71
C VAL A 213 -17.44 2.24 6.03
N ALA A 214 -18.15 1.12 5.88
CA ALA A 214 -19.57 1.04 6.18
C ALA A 214 -19.89 1.35 7.65
N GLN A 215 -19.08 0.85 8.59
CA GLN A 215 -19.21 1.10 10.01
C GLN A 215 -19.02 2.58 10.35
N TRP A 216 -17.96 3.22 9.82
CA TRP A 216 -17.75 4.65 9.99
C TRP A 216 -18.95 5.45 9.47
N ARG A 217 -19.44 5.14 8.26
CA ARG A 217 -20.60 5.83 7.68
C ARG A 217 -21.87 5.70 8.52
N ALA A 218 -22.14 4.51 9.04
CA ALA A 218 -23.29 4.27 9.90
C ALA A 218 -23.21 5.12 11.19
N ALA A 219 -22.01 5.29 11.75
CA ALA A 219 -21.78 6.15 12.92
C ALA A 219 -21.96 7.65 12.64
N GLN A 220 -21.82 8.10 11.40
CA GLN A 220 -22.03 9.50 11.00
C GLN A 220 -23.51 9.84 10.72
N GLN A 221 -24.40 8.86 10.61
CA GLN A 221 -25.82 9.13 10.41
C GLN A 221 -26.48 9.51 11.74
N PRO A 222 -27.24 10.62 11.79
CA PRO A 222 -27.94 11.00 13.02
C PRO A 222 -28.90 9.87 13.41
N GLN A 223 -28.83 9.43 14.67
CA GLN A 223 -29.83 8.54 15.26
C GLN A 223 -31.19 9.23 15.11
N LYS A 224 -32.07 8.65 14.29
CA LYS A 224 -33.48 9.04 14.21
C LYS A 224 -34.21 8.67 15.49
#